data_AF-A0A1A6G4J4-F1
#
_entry.id   AF-A0A1A6G4J4-F1
#
_cell.length_a   1.000
_cell.length_b   1.000
_cell.length_c   1.000
_cell.angle_alpha   90.00
_cell.angle_beta   90.00
_cell.angle_gamma   90.00
#
_symmetry.space_group_name_H-M   'P 1'
#
loop_
_entity.id
_entity.type
_entity.pdbx_description
1 polymer ?
#
loop_
_entity_poly.entity_id
_entity_poly.type
_entity_poly.pdbx_seq_one_letter_code
_entity_poly.pdbx_strand_id
1 'polypeptide(L)' 'MQDRSHMPYTDAMTHEVQRFINLVPTSVPHAVTCDIKFRNYLIP' A
#
# COMPACT_ATOMS: atom_id res chain seq x y z
N MET A 1 7.75 10.01 19.96
CA MET A 1 7.47 8.65 19.43
C MET A 1 8.74 7.81 19.44
N GLN A 2 9.36 7.58 20.61
CA GLN A 2 10.61 6.79 20.70
C GLN A 2 10.36 5.32 21.11
N ASP A 3 9.20 4.99 21.69
CA ASP A 3 8.89 3.63 22.14
C ASP A 3 8.62 2.61 21.02
N ARG A 4 8.21 3.06 19.82
CA ARG A 4 7.99 2.15 18.69
C ARG A 4 9.26 1.45 18.23
N SER A 5 10.43 2.05 18.47
CA SER A 5 11.73 1.49 18.08
C SER A 5 12.11 0.23 18.87
N HIS A 6 11.51 0.00 20.04
CA HIS A 6 11.87 -1.13 20.91
C HIS A 6 10.87 -2.29 20.85
N MET A 7 9.83 -2.22 20.00
CA MET A 7 8.80 -3.26 19.90
C MET A 7 8.72 -3.86 18.49
N PRO A 8 9.78 -4.59 18.03
CA PRO A 8 9.81 -5.17 16.69
C PRO A 8 8.71 -6.23 16.49
N TYR A 9 8.34 -6.95 17.55
CA TYR A 9 7.27 -7.95 17.49
C TYR A 9 5.90 -7.30 17.24
N THR A 10 5.58 -6.22 17.96
CA THR A 10 4.32 -5.50 17.82
C THR A 10 4.21 -4.78 16.48
N ASP A 11 5.32 -4.24 15.99
CA ASP A 11 5.39 -3.64 14.65
C ASP A 11 5.13 -4.69 13.56
N ALA A 12 5.80 -5.84 13.62
CA ALA A 12 5.57 -6.95 12.69
C ALA A 12 4.13 -7.47 12.74
N MET A 13 3.56 -7.64 13.93
CA MET A 13 2.16 -8.06 14.11
C MET A 13 1.19 -7.07 13.47
N THR A 14 1.43 -5.76 13.61
CA THR A 14 0.59 -4.72 13.01
C THR A 14 0.69 -4.74 11.48
N HIS A 15 1.89 -4.92 10.93
CA HIS A 15 2.09 -5.05 9.48
C HIS A 15 1.42 -6.31 8.91
N GLU A 16 1.48 -7.43 9.63
CA GLU A 16 0.80 -8.67 9.23
C GLU A 16 -0.73 -8.53 9.28
N VAL A 17 -1.24 -7.84 10.31
CA VAL A 17 -2.65 -7.49 10.44
C VAL A 17 -3.06 -6.53 9.31
N GLN A 18 -2.27 -5.53 8.95
CA GLN A 18 -2.54 -4.66 7.79
C GLN A 18 -2.46 -5.42 6.45
N ARG A 19 -1.55 -6.39 6.31
CA ARG A 19 -1.47 -7.25 5.12
C ARG A 19 -2.70 -8.15 4.99
N PHE A 20 -3.19 -8.68 6.11
CA PHE A 20 -4.35 -9.58 6.14
C PHE A 20 -5.67 -8.81 6.04
N ILE A 21 -5.75 -7.65 6.70
CA ILE A 21 -6.81 -6.66 6.55
C ILE A 21 -6.55 -5.93 5.24
N ASN A 22 -6.73 -6.63 4.13
CA ASN A 22 -6.80 -6.06 2.80
C ASN A 22 -8.15 -5.34 2.65
N LEU A 23 -8.40 -4.33 3.51
CA LEU A 23 -9.67 -3.58 3.59
C LEU A 23 -10.04 -2.95 2.24
N VAL A 24 -9.05 -2.77 1.39
CA VAL A 24 -9.15 -2.19 0.07
C VAL A 24 -8.45 -3.16 -0.91
N PRO A 25 -9.09 -4.29 -1.28
CA PRO A 25 -8.49 -5.30 -2.16
C PRO A 25 -8.21 -4.74 -3.57
N THR A 26 -8.96 -3.71 -3.94
CA THR A 26 -8.69 -2.81 -5.06
C THR A 26 -8.37 -1.46 -4.45
N SER A 27 -7.08 -1.06 -4.44
CA SER A 27 -6.66 0.32 -4.12
C SER A 27 -7.66 1.34 -4.69
N VAL A 28 -7.84 2.48 -4.01
CA VAL A 28 -8.70 3.59 -4.47
C VAL A 28 -8.52 3.77 -5.98
N PRO A 29 -9.58 3.92 -6.80
CA PRO A 29 -9.41 4.06 -8.24
C PRO A 29 -8.41 5.18 -8.56
N HIS A 30 -7.27 4.79 -9.14
CA HIS A 30 -6.24 5.72 -9.62
C HIS A 30 -6.55 6.01 -11.09
N ALA A 31 -6.93 7.25 -11.40
CA ALA A 31 -6.98 7.74 -12.76
C ALA A 31 -5.67 8.47 -13.07
N VAL A 32 -5.13 8.28 -14.27
CA VAL A 32 -4.00 9.08 -14.73
C VAL A 32 -4.51 10.47 -15.14
N THR A 33 -3.77 11.52 -14.82
CA THR A 33 -4.12 12.89 -15.20
C THR A 33 -3.62 13.26 -16.60
N CYS A 34 -2.67 12.48 -17.13
CA CYS A 34 -2.07 12.65 -18.44
C CYS A 34 -1.74 11.26 -19.02
N ASP A 35 -1.80 11.13 -20.34
CA ASP A 35 -1.50 9.87 -21.05
C ASP A 35 -0.09 9.36 -20.71
N ILE A 36 0.01 8.16 -20.15
CA ILE A 36 1.29 7.49 -19.88
C ILE A 36 1.40 6.15 -20.59
N LYS A 37 2.60 5.85 -21.11
CA LYS A 37 2.93 4.53 -21.63
C LYS A 37 3.49 3.67 -20.51
N PHE A 38 2.71 2.71 -20.02
CA PHE A 38 3.14 1.75 -19.01
C PHE A 38 3.19 0.34 -19.59
N ARG A 39 4.39 -0.28 -19.63
CA ARG A 39 4.58 -1.67 -20.10
C ARG A 39 3.83 -1.99 -21.41
N ASN A 40 3.97 -1.11 -22.41
CA ASN A 40 3.32 -1.17 -23.73
C ASN A 40 1.80 -0.88 -23.77
N TYR A 41 1.18 -0.48 -22.66
CA TYR A 41 -0.19 0.03 -22.63
C TYR A 41 -0.19 1.56 -22.57
N LEU A 42 -1.02 2.19 -23.41
CA LEU A 42 -1.35 3.61 -23.31
C LEU A 42 -2.54 3.73 -22.36
N ILE A 43 -2.32 4.35 -21.20
CA ILE A 43 -3.37 4.67 -20.24
C ILE A 43 -3.72 6.15 -20.49
N PRO A 44 -4.93 6.47 -20.99
CA PRO A 44 -5.42 7.84 -21.14
C PRO A 44 -5.93 8.42 -19.82
#